data_AF-A0A485BS41-F1
#
_entry.id   AF-A0A485BS41-F1
#
_cell.length_a   1.000
_cell.length_b   1.000
_cell.length_c   1.000
_cell.angle_alpha   90.00
_cell.angle_beta   90.00
_cell.angle_gamma   90.00
#
_symmetry.space_group_name_H-M   'P 1'
#
loop_
_entity.id
_entity.type
_entity.pdbx_description
1 polymer ?
#
loop_
_entity_poly.entity_id
_entity_poly.type
_entity_poly.pdbx_seq_one_letter_code
_entity_poly.pdbx_strand_id
1 'polypeptide(L)' 'MSVLIALLQALLLFAAAPLLSGITRVARARLHNRRGPGVLQEYRDIFKLLGRQSVGPDVSGWVFRLTPS' A
#
# COMPACT_ATOMS: atom_id res chain seq x y z
N MET A 1 -18.05 21.64 11.71
CA MET A 1 -17.38 21.98 10.43
C MET A 1 -15.92 21.54 10.38
N SER A 2 -15.18 21.62 11.49
CA SER A 2 -13.73 21.29 11.57
C SER A 2 -13.39 19.79 11.45
N VAL A 3 -14.21 18.90 12.02
CA VAL A 3 -13.95 17.44 11.98
C VAL A 3 -14.00 16.89 10.55
N LEU A 4 -14.93 17.39 9.73
CA LEU A 4 -15.07 16.96 8.34
C LEU A 4 -13.81 17.30 7.52
N ILE A 5 -13.26 18.49 7.74
CA ILE A 5 -12.03 18.94 7.08
C ILE A 5 -10.83 18.11 7.55
N ALA A 6 -10.72 17.83 8.84
CA ALA A 6 -9.64 16.99 9.39
C ALA A 6 -9.67 15.56 8.83
N LEU A 7 -10.86 14.95 8.72
CA LEU A 7 -11.03 13.63 8.11
C LEU A 7 -10.65 13.63 6.62
N LEU A 8 -11.06 14.65 5.88
CA LEU A 8 -10.76 14.78 4.46
C LEU A 8 -9.26 15.00 4.22
N GLN A 9 -8.60 15.78 5.07
CA GLN A 9 -7.16 16.02 5.03
C GLN A 9 -6.36 14.76 5.39
N ALA A 10 -6.79 13.99 6.39
CA ALA A 10 -6.19 12.71 6.73
C ALA A 10 -6.32 11.71 5.58
N LEU A 11 -7.50 11.62 4.94
CA LEU A 11 -7.73 10.76 3.78
C LEU A 11 -6.84 11.16 2.59
N LEU A 12 -6.70 12.47 2.34
CA LEU A 12 -5.79 13.00 1.31
C LEU A 12 -4.34 12.62 1.58
N LEU A 13 -3.86 12.74 2.82
CA LEU A 13 -2.50 12.33 3.20
C LEU A 13 -2.31 10.82 3.05
N PHE A 14 -3.30 10.04 3.44
CA PHE A 14 -3.29 8.58 3.33
C PHE A 14 -3.27 8.10 1.88
N ALA A 15 -3.90 8.84 0.96
CA ALA A 15 -3.82 8.60 -0.48
C ALA A 15 -2.54 9.17 -1.12
N ALA A 16 -2.02 10.29 -0.60
CA ALA A 16 -0.77 10.88 -1.09
C ALA A 16 0.45 10.00 -0.81
N ALA A 17 0.49 9.32 0.35
CA ALA A 17 1.57 8.42 0.74
C ALA A 17 1.86 7.30 -0.30
N PRO A 18 0.88 6.47 -0.72
CA PRO A 18 1.09 5.45 -1.75
C PRO A 18 1.38 6.04 -3.12
N LEU A 19 0.87 7.24 -3.44
CA LEU A 19 1.17 7.92 -4.69
C LEU A 19 2.64 8.33 -4.79
N LEU A 20 3.19 8.91 -3.72
CA LEU A 20 4.62 9.24 -3.62
C LEU A 20 5.48 7.96 -3.60
N SER A 21 5.04 6.91 -2.91
CA SER A 21 5.71 5.60 -2.94
C SER A 21 5.77 5.01 -4.35
N GLY A 22 4.67 5.06 -5.11
CA GLY A 22 4.63 4.64 -6.51
C GLY A 22 5.56 5.46 -7.41
N ILE A 23 5.58 6.79 -7.25
CA ILE A 23 6.46 7.69 -8.01
C ILE A 23 7.94 7.39 -7.72
N THR A 24 8.32 7.21 -6.45
CA THR A 24 9.72 6.90 -6.09
C THR A 24 10.18 5.54 -6.64
N ARG A 25 9.30 4.54 -6.67
CA ARG A 25 9.57 3.24 -7.32
C ARG A 25 9.78 3.37 -8.82
N VAL A 26 8.94 4.15 -9.51
CA VAL A 26 9.09 4.43 -10.95
C VAL A 26 10.39 5.20 -11.23
N ALA A 27 10.69 6.22 -10.42
CA ALA A 27 11.90 7.03 -10.54
C ALA A 27 13.16 6.18 -10.35
N ARG A 28 13.20 5.34 -9.30
CA ARG A 28 14.30 4.40 -9.05
C ARG A 28 14.47 3.40 -10.21
N ALA A 29 13.37 2.85 -10.72
CA ALA A 29 13.44 1.92 -11.84
C ALA A 29 13.98 2.56 -13.12
N ARG A 30 13.56 3.80 -13.43
CA ARG A 30 14.10 4.58 -14.55
C ARG A 30 15.59 4.88 -14.38
N LEU A 31 16.03 5.20 -13.16
CA LEU A 31 17.46 5.40 -12.86
C LEU A 31 18.30 4.12 -13.07
N HIS A 32 17.72 2.95 -12.82
CA HIS A 32 18.35 1.66 -13.15
C HIS A 32 18.17 1.24 -14.62
N ASN A 33 17.78 2.15 -15.51
CA ASN A 33 17.57 1.90 -16.93
C ASN A 33 16.59 0.74 -17.20
N ARG A 34 15.64 0.54 -16.28
CA ARG A 34 14.56 -0.45 -16.38
C ARG A 34 13.21 0.28 -16.50
N ARG A 35 12.26 -0.32 -17.24
CA ARG A 35 10.87 0.15 -17.19
C ARG A 35 10.28 -0.25 -15.84
N GLY A 36 10.10 0.75 -14.96
CA GLY A 36 9.45 0.55 -13.68
C GLY A 36 7.98 0.17 -13.81
N PRO A 37 7.37 -0.37 -12.74
CA PRO A 37 5.94 -0.57 -12.66
C PRO A 37 5.19 0.76 -12.85
N GLY A 38 3.94 0.73 -13.31
CA GLY A 38 3.15 1.96 -13.46
C GLY A 38 2.88 2.61 -12.10
N VAL A 39 2.71 3.94 -12.02
CA VAL A 39 2.39 4.64 -10.75
C VAL A 39 1.10 4.11 -10.11
N LEU A 40 0.13 3.72 -10.95
CA LEU A 40 -1.15 3.11 -10.55
C LEU A 40 -1.04 1.62 -10.16
N GLN A 41 0.13 1.00 -10.36
CA GLN A 41 0.33 -0.42 -10.06
C GLN A 41 0.35 -0.68 -8.55
N GLU A 42 0.91 0.24 -7.74
CA GLU A 42 0.84 0.16 -6.27
C GLU A 42 -0.62 0.13 -5.77
N TYR A 43 -1.50 0.96 -6.34
CA TYR A 43 -2.92 0.93 -6.00
C TYR A 43 -3.55 -0.42 -6.34
N ARG A 44 -3.27 -0.95 -7.54
CA ARG A 44 -3.77 -2.27 -7.95
C ARG A 44 -3.26 -3.40 -7.05
N ASP A 45 -1.99 -3.34 -6.63
CA ASP A 45 -1.41 -4.32 -5.72
C ASP A 45 -1.99 -4.22 -4.31
N ILE A 46 -2.23 -3.02 -3.78
CA ILE A 46 -2.93 -2.83 -2.49
C ILE A 46 -4.33 -3.44 -2.54
N PHE A 47 -5.12 -3.12 -3.58
CA PHE A 47 -6.46 -3.72 -3.75
C PHE A 47 -6.40 -5.25 -3.90
N LYS A 48 -5.41 -5.76 -4.62
CA LYS A 48 -5.20 -7.19 -4.81
C LYS A 48 -4.76 -7.90 -3.52
N LEU A 49 -3.91 -7.27 -2.71
CA LEU A 49 -3.45 -7.79 -1.43
C LEU A 49 -4.57 -7.77 -0.38
N LEU A 50 -5.35 -6.70 -0.33
CA LEU A 50 -6.53 -6.61 0.55
C LEU A 50 -7.62 -7.62 0.16
N GLY A 51 -7.76 -7.91 -1.13
CA GLY A 51 -8.70 -8.92 -1.63
C GLY A 51 -8.20 -10.37 -1.52
N ARG A 52 -6.91 -10.60 -1.21
CA ARG A 52 -6.39 -11.95 -0.99
C ARG A 52 -6.74 -12.41 0.42
N GLN A 53 -7.35 -13.59 0.53
CA GLN A 53 -7.42 -14.29 1.81
C GLN A 53 -6.00 -14.47 2.36
N SER A 54 -5.79 -14.02 3.60
CA SER A 54 -4.54 -14.28 4.32
C SER A 54 -4.45 -15.78 4.57
N VAL A 55 -3.62 -16.47 3.79
CA VAL A 55 -3.42 -17.92 3.91
C VAL A 55 -2.42 -18.15 5.03
N GLY A 56 -2.90 -18.22 6.26
CA GLY A 56 -2.12 -18.64 7.42
C GLY A 56 -2.13 -20.18 7.53
N PRO A 57 -1.01 -20.83 7.90
CA PRO A 57 -1.00 -22.28 8.13
C PRO A 57 -2.04 -22.68 9.19
N ASP A 58 -2.76 -23.78 9.01
CA ASP A 58 -3.78 -24.27 9.98
C ASP A 58 -3.21 -24.52 11.39
N VAL A 59 -1.88 -24.73 11.48
CA VAL A 59 -1.10 -24.92 12.71
C VAL A 59 -0.53 -23.62 13.30
N SER A 60 -0.97 -22.47 12.79
CA SER A 60 -0.48 -21.17 13.26
C SER A 60 -1.17 -20.76 14.56
N GLY A 61 -0.39 -20.70 15.65
CA GLY A 61 -0.87 -20.20 16.95
C GLY A 61 -1.27 -18.73 16.87
N TRP A 62 -2.05 -18.27 17.84
CA TRP A 62 -2.46 -16.85 18.02
C TRP A 62 -1.37 -15.79 17.80
N VAL A 63 -0.10 -16.10 18.12
CA VAL A 63 1.07 -15.23 17.87
C VAL A 63 1.26 -14.93 16.38
N PHE A 64 1.01 -15.90 15.50
CA PHE A 64 1.11 -15.71 14.05
C PHE A 64 0.01 -14.79 13.50
N ARG A 65 -1.15 -14.72 14.16
CA ARG A 65 -2.23 -13.79 13.80
C ARG A 65 -1.99 -12.37 14.30
N LEU A 66 -1.23 -12.20 15.38
CA LEU A 66 -0.94 -10.89 16.00
C LEU A 66 0.37 -10.26 15.50
N THR A 67 1.23 -11.04 14.84
CA THR A 67 2.49 -10.53 14.31
C THR A 67 2.29 -10.13 12.85
N PRO A 68 2.55 -8.87 12.45
CA PRO A 68 2.48 -8.49 11.06
C PRO A 68 3.75 -8.97 10.37
N SER A 69 3.61 -9.92 9.44
CA SER A 69 4.66 -10.30 8.48
C SER A 69 4.62 -9.42 7.25
#